data_AF-A0A098DLQ0-F1
#
_entry.id   AF-A0A098DLQ0-F1
#
_cell.length_a   1.000
_cell.length_b   1.000
_cell.length_c   1.000
_cell.angle_alpha   90.00
_cell.angle_beta   90.00
_cell.angle_gamma   90.00
#
_symmetry.space_group_name_H-M   'P 1'
#
loop_
_entity.id
_entity.type
_entity.pdbx_description
1 polymer ?
#
loop_
_entity_poly.entity_id
_entity_poly.type
_entity_poly.pdbx_seq_one_letter_code
_entity_poly.pdbx_strand_id
1 'polypeptide(L)'
;MLKPDDLDRFKSVLATMKKATLQSKHETEELKQTLGQVKAQLADVQADYQNLKETHQALQKRQREQQQLDYAMRDMLKNDYGVDKLSHTDVEARYVLYKLDHEELTKNKKVAQSWLKTLTTARADPDTKIAPTRLDWGIEQVKALINRIIELTRDLFKGPSL
;
A
#
# COMPACT_ATOMS: atom_id res chain seq x y z
N MET A 1 15.63 -73.16 -36.65
CA MET A 1 16.42 -73.29 -35.40
C MET A 1 17.04 -71.94 -35.09
N LEU A 2 16.85 -71.40 -33.89
CA LEU A 2 17.54 -70.19 -33.44
C LEU A 2 19.04 -70.48 -33.33
N LYS A 3 19.90 -69.61 -33.86
CA LYS A 3 21.36 -69.75 -33.69
C LYS A 3 21.75 -69.25 -32.29
N PRO A 4 22.78 -69.81 -31.65
CA PRO A 4 23.28 -69.36 -30.35
C PRO A 4 23.55 -67.84 -30.28
N ASP A 5 24.06 -67.25 -31.37
CA ASP A 5 24.31 -65.81 -31.51
C ASP A 5 23.02 -64.96 -31.41
N ASP A 6 21.88 -65.46 -31.87
CA ASP A 6 20.59 -64.75 -31.80
C ASP A 6 20.09 -64.69 -30.36
N LEU A 7 20.34 -65.76 -29.58
CA LEU A 7 19.98 -65.83 -28.17
C LEU A 7 20.82 -64.86 -27.32
N ASP A 8 22.12 -64.76 -27.60
CA ASP A 8 23.01 -63.86 -26.87
C ASP A 8 22.78 -62.39 -27.24
N ARG A 9 22.44 -62.09 -28.50
CA ARG A 9 21.92 -60.75 -28.88
C ARG A 9 20.64 -60.40 -28.13
N PHE A 10 19.71 -61.34 -28.00
CA PHE A 10 18.44 -61.10 -27.30
C PHE A 10 18.67 -60.82 -25.80
N LYS A 11 19.57 -61.57 -25.14
CA LYS A 11 19.96 -61.32 -23.74
C LYS A 11 20.59 -59.93 -23.56
N SER A 12 21.46 -59.51 -24.50
CA SER A 12 22.09 -58.19 -24.51
C SER A 12 21.05 -57.06 -24.57
N VAL A 13 20.08 -57.17 -25.49
CA VAL A 13 19.00 -56.18 -25.62
C VAL A 13 18.15 -56.14 -24.36
N LEU A 14 17.76 -57.29 -23.81
CA LEU A 14 17.00 -57.37 -22.55
C LEU A 14 17.74 -56.75 -21.37
N ALA A 15 19.04 -57.01 -21.24
CA ALA A 15 19.87 -56.43 -20.19
C ALA A 15 19.94 -54.90 -20.32
N THR A 16 20.07 -54.40 -21.55
CA THR A 16 20.12 -52.96 -21.84
C THR A 16 18.77 -52.29 -21.53
N MET A 17 17.66 -52.89 -21.95
CA MET A 17 16.31 -52.40 -21.65
C MET A 17 16.04 -52.39 -20.14
N LYS A 18 16.46 -53.45 -19.43
CA LYS A 18 16.35 -53.53 -17.96
C LYS A 18 17.15 -52.41 -17.28
N LYS A 19 18.38 -52.15 -17.74
CA LYS A 19 19.21 -51.04 -17.23
C LYS A 19 18.54 -49.69 -17.47
N ALA A 20 18.07 -49.43 -18.68
CA ALA A 20 17.37 -48.19 -19.02
C ALA A 20 16.09 -47.98 -18.18
N THR A 21 15.33 -49.05 -17.92
CA THR A 21 14.12 -49.00 -17.08
C THR A 21 14.46 -48.67 -15.62
N LEU A 22 15.52 -49.27 -15.07
CA LEU A 22 15.97 -48.98 -13.71
C LEU A 22 16.47 -47.54 -13.57
N GLN A 23 17.23 -47.07 -14.55
CA GLN A 23 17.75 -45.70 -14.58
C GLN A 23 16.60 -44.68 -14.68
N SER A 24 15.64 -44.90 -15.58
CA SER A 24 14.45 -44.05 -15.71
C SER A 24 13.62 -43.99 -14.41
N LYS A 25 13.49 -45.11 -13.69
CA LYS A 25 12.83 -45.12 -12.36
C LYS A 25 13.59 -44.27 -11.35
N HIS A 26 14.92 -44.35 -11.34
CA HIS A 26 15.75 -43.58 -10.42
C HIS A 26 15.63 -42.07 -10.69
N GLU A 27 15.76 -41.67 -11.96
CA GLU A 27 15.59 -40.28 -12.41
C GLU A 27 14.19 -39.74 -12.08
N THR A 28 13.15 -40.57 -12.22
CA THR A 28 11.76 -40.19 -11.86
C THR A 28 11.61 -39.92 -10.37
N GLU A 29 12.27 -40.69 -9.52
CA GLU A 29 12.18 -40.52 -8.06
C GLU A 29 12.98 -39.29 -7.59
N GLU A 30 14.14 -39.05 -8.18
CA GLU A 30 14.94 -37.84 -7.96
C GLU A 30 14.18 -36.57 -8.40
N LEU A 31 13.50 -36.63 -9.54
CA LEU A 31 12.60 -35.57 -10.01
C LEU A 31 11.45 -35.30 -9.04
N LYS A 32 10.81 -36.34 -8.50
CA LYS A 32 9.76 -36.17 -7.48
C LYS A 32 10.29 -35.50 -6.22
N GLN A 33 11.47 -35.91 -5.75
CA GLN A 33 12.09 -35.32 -4.58
C GLN A 33 12.41 -33.83 -4.81
N THR A 34 13.01 -33.51 -5.95
CA THR A 34 13.32 -32.13 -6.34
C THR A 34 12.06 -31.29 -6.47
N LEU A 35 11.00 -31.84 -7.09
CA LEU A 35 9.70 -31.17 -7.19
C LEU A 35 9.08 -30.90 -5.80
N GLY A 36 9.22 -31.83 -4.86
CA GLY A 36 8.80 -31.65 -3.48
C GLY A 36 9.54 -30.49 -2.79
N GLN A 37 10.86 -30.42 -2.96
CA GLN A 37 11.69 -29.35 -2.42
C GLN A 37 11.34 -27.99 -3.01
N VAL A 38 11.17 -27.91 -4.34
CA VAL A 38 10.78 -26.66 -5.03
C VAL A 38 9.40 -26.21 -4.57
N LYS A 39 8.45 -27.12 -4.35
CA LYS A 39 7.13 -26.77 -3.80
C LYS A 39 7.21 -26.21 -2.39
N ALA A 40 8.07 -26.77 -1.54
CA ALA A 40 8.28 -26.24 -0.19
C ALA A 40 8.90 -24.83 -0.25
N GLN A 41 9.95 -24.63 -1.05
CA GLN A 41 10.56 -23.32 -1.25
C GLN A 41 9.58 -22.29 -1.82
N LEU A 42 8.70 -22.71 -2.74
CA LEU A 42 7.66 -21.83 -3.28
C LEU A 42 6.67 -21.39 -2.20
N ALA A 43 6.27 -22.30 -1.30
CA ALA A 43 5.38 -21.99 -0.19
C ALA A 43 6.05 -20.99 0.78
N ASP A 44 7.34 -21.18 1.10
CA ASP A 44 8.11 -20.28 1.96
C ASP A 44 8.22 -18.88 1.34
N VAL A 45 8.61 -18.79 0.07
CA VAL A 45 8.70 -17.50 -0.66
C VAL A 45 7.34 -16.80 -0.72
N GLN A 46 6.26 -17.55 -0.89
CA GLN A 46 4.91 -16.98 -0.90
C GLN A 46 4.53 -16.41 0.48
N ALA A 47 4.91 -17.07 1.57
CA ALA A 47 4.72 -16.56 2.93
C ALA A 47 5.54 -15.28 3.16
N ASP A 48 6.82 -15.29 2.78
CA ASP A 48 7.71 -14.13 2.88
C ASP A 48 7.18 -12.93 2.09
N TYR A 49 6.63 -13.17 0.90
CA TYR A 49 6.02 -12.12 0.09
C TYR A 49 4.80 -11.48 0.78
N GLN A 50 3.93 -12.26 1.42
CA GLN A 50 2.81 -11.69 2.17
C GLN A 50 3.29 -10.88 3.38
N ASN A 51 4.25 -11.40 4.14
CA ASN A 51 4.85 -10.68 5.27
C ASN A 51 5.49 -9.36 4.83
N LEU A 52 6.22 -9.36 3.71
CA LEU A 52 6.85 -8.17 3.17
C LEU A 52 5.80 -7.14 2.72
N LYS A 53 4.72 -7.59 2.09
CA LYS A 53 3.59 -6.74 1.67
C LYS A 53 2.94 -6.06 2.86
N GLU A 54 2.65 -6.79 3.94
CA GLU A 54 2.07 -6.24 5.17
C GLU A 54 3.02 -5.24 5.84
N THR A 55 4.30 -5.61 5.95
CA THR A 55 5.34 -4.74 6.54
C THR A 55 5.48 -3.43 5.75
N HIS A 56 5.46 -3.51 4.42
CA HIS A 56 5.53 -2.34 3.56
C HIS A 56 4.33 -1.41 3.77
N GLN A 57 3.11 -1.96 3.86
CA GLN A 57 1.90 -1.17 4.14
C GLN A 57 1.97 -0.48 5.51
N ALA A 58 2.42 -1.20 6.54
CA ALA A 58 2.59 -0.65 7.89
C ALA A 58 3.63 0.48 7.92
N LEU A 59 4.77 0.31 7.26
CA LEU A 59 5.80 1.33 7.15
C LEU A 59 5.31 2.58 6.40
N GLN A 60 4.58 2.39 5.29
CA GLN A 60 4.00 3.51 4.56
C GLN A 60 3.00 4.29 5.41
N LYS A 61 2.19 3.60 6.22
CA LYS A 61 1.26 4.26 7.16
C LYS A 61 2.02 5.06 8.21
N ARG A 62 3.03 4.47 8.85
CA ARG A 62 3.86 5.14 9.86
C ARG A 62 4.56 6.39 9.30
N GLN A 63 5.08 6.31 8.08
CA GLN A 63 5.72 7.44 7.42
C GLN A 63 4.74 8.61 7.21
N ARG A 64 3.50 8.32 6.80
CA ARG A 64 2.45 9.35 6.66
C ARG A 64 2.08 9.98 8.00
N GLU A 65 1.90 9.16 9.04
CA GLU A 65 1.62 9.63 10.41
C GLU A 65 2.75 10.53 10.93
N GLN A 66 4.01 10.16 10.67
CA GLN A 66 5.17 10.97 11.05
C GLN A 66 5.20 12.32 10.31
N GLN A 67 4.95 12.32 8.99
CA GLN A 67 4.85 13.57 8.22
C GLN A 67 3.71 14.48 8.72
N GLN A 68 2.56 13.90 9.10
CA GLN A 68 1.45 14.65 9.69
C GLN A 68 1.86 15.32 11.00
N LEU A 69 2.56 14.59 11.87
CA LEU A 69 3.10 15.14 13.12
C LEU A 69 4.10 16.26 12.87
N ASP A 70 5.03 16.10 11.92
CA ASP A 70 6.00 17.13 11.57
C ASP A 70 5.32 18.41 11.09
N TYR A 71 4.27 18.29 10.28
CA TYR A 71 3.51 19.44 9.77
C TYR A 71 2.70 20.11 10.87
N ALA A 72 2.05 19.32 11.74
CA ALA A 72 1.32 19.84 12.88
C ALA A 72 2.26 20.58 13.85
N MET A 73 3.47 20.06 14.08
CA MET A 73 4.48 20.70 14.92
C MET A 73 4.96 22.01 14.30
N ARG A 74 5.17 22.07 12.98
CA ARG A 74 5.53 23.31 12.27
C ARG A 74 4.42 24.37 12.36
N ASP A 75 3.17 23.97 12.16
CA ASP A 75 2.02 24.88 12.31
C ASP A 75 1.89 25.39 13.75
N MET A 76 2.04 24.51 14.74
CA MET A 76 2.03 24.87 16.17
C MET A 76 3.15 25.86 16.51
N LEU A 77 4.40 25.59 16.11
CA LEU A 77 5.52 26.49 16.36
C LEU A 77 5.32 27.89 15.76
N LYS A 78 4.59 27.99 14.65
CA LYS A 78 4.29 29.26 13.99
C LYS A 78 3.14 30.01 14.66
N ASN A 79 2.10 29.30 15.08
CA ASN A 79 0.80 29.90 15.40
C ASN A 79 0.42 29.83 16.88
N ASP A 80 0.91 28.85 17.64
CA ASP A 80 0.45 28.58 19.01
C ASP A 80 1.64 28.31 19.95
N TYR A 81 2.09 29.36 20.63
CA TYR A 81 3.17 29.29 21.63
C TYR A 81 2.67 28.66 22.95
N GLY A 82 3.48 27.78 23.54
CA GLY A 82 3.22 27.24 24.88
C GLY A 82 2.33 25.99 24.95
N VAL A 83 2.06 25.33 23.83
CA VAL A 83 1.33 24.05 23.79
C VAL A 83 2.25 22.91 24.22
N ASP A 84 1.90 22.22 25.31
CA ASP A 84 2.69 21.12 25.91
C ASP A 84 2.21 19.73 25.46
N LYS A 85 0.97 19.63 24.98
CA LYS A 85 0.34 18.39 24.50
C LYS A 85 -0.60 18.68 23.32
N LEU A 86 -0.62 17.78 22.35
CA LEU A 86 -1.54 17.81 21.21
C LEU A 86 -2.43 16.56 21.23
N SER A 87 -3.75 16.77 21.10
CA SER A 87 -4.67 15.67 20.84
C SER A 87 -4.49 15.16 19.41
N HIS A 88 -4.92 13.93 19.14
CA HIS A 88 -4.89 13.40 17.77
C HIS A 88 -5.71 14.26 16.80
N THR A 89 -6.86 14.75 17.27
CA THR A 89 -7.73 15.67 16.52
C THR A 89 -7.04 16.98 16.18
N ASP A 90 -6.27 17.55 17.11
CA ASP A 90 -5.49 18.77 16.86
C ASP A 90 -4.39 18.52 15.82
N VAL A 91 -3.70 17.38 15.87
CA VAL A 91 -2.68 17.01 14.86
C VAL A 91 -3.30 16.95 13.48
N GLU A 92 -4.43 16.27 13.32
CA GLU A 92 -5.11 16.17 12.02
C GLU A 92 -5.60 17.54 11.51
N ALA A 93 -6.16 18.37 12.38
CA ALA A 93 -6.62 19.70 12.02
C ALA A 93 -5.46 20.62 11.63
N ARG A 94 -4.37 20.63 12.39
CA ARG A 94 -3.14 21.37 12.07
C ARG A 94 -2.50 20.90 10.78
N TYR A 95 -2.51 19.60 10.50
CA TYR A 95 -2.05 19.07 9.21
C TYR A 95 -2.85 19.63 8.03
N VAL A 96 -4.18 19.70 8.15
CA VAL A 96 -5.03 20.30 7.11
C VAL A 96 -4.75 21.79 6.99
N LEU A 97 -4.65 22.52 8.10
CA LEU A 97 -4.34 23.95 8.13
C LEU A 97 -2.99 24.26 7.48
N TYR A 98 -1.97 23.45 7.78
CA TYR A 98 -0.65 23.55 7.15
C TYR A 98 -0.75 23.41 5.62
N LYS A 99 -1.50 22.43 5.12
CA LYS A 99 -1.69 22.26 3.68
C LYS A 99 -2.37 23.43 3.01
N LEU A 100 -3.35 24.05 3.69
CA LEU A 100 -4.03 25.24 3.19
C LEU A 100 -3.06 26.43 3.10
N ASP A 101 -2.22 26.62 4.12
CA ASP A 101 -1.19 27.68 4.13
C ASP A 101 -0.15 27.54 3.02
N HIS A 102 0.12 26.32 2.58
CA HIS A 102 1.14 26.01 1.57
C HIS A 102 0.54 25.69 0.19
N GLU A 103 -0.74 26.00 -0.01
CA GLU A 103 -1.46 25.79 -1.27
C GLU A 103 -1.42 24.33 -1.78
N GLU A 104 -1.24 23.35 -0.88
CA GLU A 104 -1.27 21.91 -1.19
C GLU A 104 -2.71 21.40 -1.32
N LEU A 105 -3.50 22.04 -2.20
CA LEU A 105 -4.94 21.82 -2.30
C LEU A 105 -5.27 20.50 -3.02
N THR A 106 -6.18 19.73 -2.45
CA THR A 106 -6.71 18.52 -3.09
C THR A 106 -7.67 18.88 -4.24
N LYS A 107 -7.64 18.09 -5.32
CA LYS A 107 -8.62 18.15 -6.41
C LYS A 107 -9.80 17.21 -6.20
N ASN A 108 -9.76 16.37 -5.16
CA ASN A 108 -10.77 15.35 -4.88
C ASN A 108 -11.80 15.87 -3.87
N LYS A 109 -13.06 15.94 -4.30
CA LYS A 109 -14.18 16.40 -3.46
C LYS A 109 -14.31 15.62 -2.14
N LYS A 110 -14.13 14.29 -2.14
CA LYS A 110 -14.24 13.48 -0.92
C LYS A 110 -13.14 13.82 0.08
N VAL A 111 -11.92 14.05 -0.41
CA VAL A 111 -10.79 14.44 0.45
C VAL A 111 -11.04 15.84 1.04
N ALA A 112 -11.51 16.79 0.24
CA ALA A 112 -11.87 18.13 0.72
C ALA A 112 -13.02 18.09 1.75
N GLN A 113 -14.03 17.24 1.55
CA GLN A 113 -15.10 17.03 2.53
C GLN A 113 -14.56 16.42 3.84
N SER A 114 -13.60 15.49 3.76
CA SER A 114 -12.92 14.96 4.95
C SER A 114 -12.18 16.05 5.70
N TRP A 115 -11.45 16.93 5.00
CA TRP A 115 -10.77 18.08 5.61
C TRP A 115 -11.75 19.02 6.32
N LEU A 116 -12.90 19.32 5.69
CA LEU A 116 -13.94 20.14 6.30
C LEU A 116 -14.45 19.52 7.60
N LYS A 117 -14.69 18.21 7.60
CA LYS A 117 -15.12 17.47 8.80
C LYS A 117 -14.07 17.52 9.90
N THR A 118 -12.80 17.29 9.58
CA THR A 118 -11.69 17.36 10.54
C THR A 118 -11.63 18.73 11.22
N LEU A 119 -11.65 19.82 10.45
CA LEU A 119 -11.60 21.18 11.01
C LEU A 119 -12.86 21.52 11.83
N THR A 120 -14.04 21.13 11.35
CA THR A 120 -15.30 21.37 12.08
C THR A 120 -15.34 20.60 13.41
N THR A 121 -14.77 19.39 13.43
CA THR A 121 -14.69 18.56 14.65
C THR A 121 -13.74 19.20 15.66
N ALA A 122 -12.55 19.62 15.23
CA ALA A 122 -11.61 20.35 16.10
C ALA A 122 -12.22 21.67 16.60
N ARG A 123 -13.01 22.37 15.77
CA ARG A 123 -13.69 23.62 16.15
C ARG A 123 -14.76 23.46 17.23
N ALA A 124 -15.38 22.28 17.29
CA ALA A 124 -16.37 21.93 18.30
C ALA A 124 -15.74 21.39 19.60
N ASP A 125 -14.45 21.05 19.58
CA ASP A 125 -13.72 20.57 20.74
C ASP A 125 -13.36 21.77 21.66
N PRO A 126 -13.89 21.85 22.89
CA PRO A 126 -13.57 22.94 23.81
C PRO A 126 -12.12 22.89 24.31
N ASP A 127 -11.46 21.74 24.22
CA ASP A 127 -10.09 21.53 24.71
C ASP A 127 -9.02 21.76 23.62
N THR A 128 -9.44 22.02 22.38
CA THR A 128 -8.52 22.26 21.25
C THR A 128 -7.52 23.36 21.58
N LYS A 129 -6.26 23.13 21.20
CA LYS A 129 -5.17 24.11 21.35
C LYS A 129 -5.00 24.99 20.12
N ILE A 130 -5.90 24.90 19.15
CA ILE A 130 -5.87 25.70 17.92
C ILE A 130 -6.77 26.92 18.13
N ALA A 131 -6.27 28.12 17.81
CA ALA A 131 -7.06 29.34 17.90
C ALA A 131 -8.39 29.23 17.10
N PRO A 132 -9.55 29.62 17.68
CA PRO A 132 -10.84 29.53 16.99
C PRO A 132 -10.86 30.25 15.63
N THR A 133 -10.26 31.44 15.54
CA THR A 133 -10.16 32.22 14.30
C THR A 133 -9.39 31.48 13.19
N ARG A 134 -8.38 30.70 13.57
CA ARG A 134 -7.58 29.90 12.64
C ARG A 134 -8.39 28.73 12.07
N LEU A 135 -9.17 28.06 12.93
CA LEU A 135 -10.08 27.00 12.49
C LEU A 135 -11.20 27.57 11.61
N ASP A 136 -11.79 28.70 11.98
CA ASP A 136 -12.84 29.36 11.20
C ASP A 136 -12.32 29.76 9.80
N TRP A 137 -11.11 30.34 9.72
CA TRP A 137 -10.46 30.61 8.43
C TRP A 137 -10.28 29.34 7.60
N GLY A 138 -9.76 28.26 8.20
CA GLY A 138 -9.51 27.00 7.50
C GLY A 138 -10.79 26.36 6.97
N ILE A 139 -11.86 26.40 7.76
CA ILE A 139 -13.20 25.91 7.38
C ILE A 139 -13.70 26.64 6.14
N GLU A 140 -13.59 27.97 6.09
CA GLU A 140 -14.01 28.76 4.94
C GLU A 140 -13.16 28.47 3.70
N GLN A 141 -11.84 28.33 3.84
CA GLN A 141 -10.97 27.95 2.73
C GLN A 141 -11.35 26.58 2.14
N VAL A 142 -11.66 25.59 2.99
CA VAL A 142 -12.06 24.25 2.52
C VAL A 142 -13.44 24.29 1.85
N LYS A 143 -14.40 25.08 2.36
CA LYS A 143 -15.69 25.29 1.69
C LYS A 143 -15.51 25.89 0.29
N ALA A 144 -14.67 26.93 0.17
CA ALA A 144 -14.34 27.54 -1.11
C ALA A 144 -13.68 26.54 -2.07
N LEU A 145 -12.76 25.71 -1.57
CA LEU A 145 -12.12 24.64 -2.35
C LEU A 145 -13.14 23.62 -2.88
N ILE A 146 -14.08 23.17 -2.03
CA ILE A 146 -15.13 22.22 -2.45
C ILE A 146 -15.98 22.83 -3.57
N ASN A 147 -16.37 24.10 -3.44
CA ASN A 147 -17.15 24.79 -4.46
C ASN A 147 -16.38 24.87 -5.79
N ARG A 148 -15.10 25.26 -5.73
CA ARG A 148 -14.22 25.29 -6.91
C ARG A 148 -14.10 23.94 -7.61
N ILE A 149 -13.97 22.86 -6.84
CA ILE A 149 -13.92 21.48 -7.40
C ILE A 149 -15.25 21.14 -8.11
N ILE A 150 -16.39 21.51 -7.52
CA ILE A 150 -17.71 21.28 -8.11
C ILE A 150 -17.88 22.06 -9.41
N GLU A 151 -17.48 23.33 -9.43
CA GLU A 151 -17.54 24.19 -10.62
C GLU A 151 -16.67 23.65 -11.75
N LEU A 152 -15.40 23.35 -11.48
CA LEU A 152 -14.50 22.77 -12.47
C LEU A 152 -15.05 21.45 -13.03
N THR A 153 -15.64 20.62 -12.17
CA THR A 153 -16.27 19.37 -12.62
C THR A 153 -17.47 19.66 -13.51
N ARG A 154 -18.32 20.62 -13.13
CA ARG A 154 -19.50 21.02 -13.92
C ARG A 154 -19.10 21.59 -15.29
N ASP A 155 -18.05 22.40 -15.35
CA ASP A 155 -17.56 23.00 -16.59
C ASP A 155 -16.98 21.95 -17.55
N LEU A 156 -16.26 20.96 -17.01
CA LEU A 156 -15.79 19.81 -17.80
C LEU A 156 -16.95 19.00 -18.41
N PHE A 157 -18.07 18.87 -17.70
CA PHE A 157 -19.25 18.14 -18.20
C PHE A 157 -20.15 18.98 -19.13
N LYS A 158 -20.00 20.30 -19.17
CA LYS A 158 -20.75 21.17 -20.10
C LYS A 158 -20.16 21.20 -21.52
N GLY A 159 -18.95 20.68 -21.72
CA GLY A 159 -18.25 20.68 -23.01
C GLY A 159 -17.84 22.09 -23.49
N PRO A 160 -16.92 22.22 -24.46
CA PRO A 160 -16.67 23.52 -25.08
C PRO A 160 -17.97 23.98 -25.74
N SER A 161 -18.48 25.14 -25.29
CA SER A 161 -19.59 25.82 -25.95
C SER A 161 -19.21 26.05 -27.41
N LEU A 162 -19.89 25.34 -28.32
CA LEU A 162 -19.85 25.58 -29.77
C LEU A 162 -20.34 26.99 -30.09
#